data_AF-A0A0E2H1N8-F1
#
_entry.id   AF-A0A0E2H1N8-F1
#
_cell.length_a   1.000
_cell.length_b   1.000
_cell.length_c   1.000
_cell.angle_alpha   90.00
_cell.angle_beta   90.00
_cell.angle_gamma   90.00
#
_symmetry.space_group_name_H-M   'P 1'
#
loop_
_entity.id
_entity.type
_entity.pdbx_description
1 polymer ?
#
loop_
_entity_poly.entity_id
_entity_poly.type
_entity_poly.pdbx_seq_one_letter_code
_entity_poly.pdbx_strand_id
1 'polypeptide(L)'
;MTTTAEVSDSTVALDILADTHGFLSVAECTFLADKGYDVKNIYNQVKQLYEGECIIPLNKRNTKNPKLLPQGNPICEAGLAMWKDGKFSDKGRTRQKFCCPLKTSPDADCPCHHKNFYNGKKYRGCTRYITIPDDLRLLLDRNSRYFKRTYSLRTECERYNSRFKGTGQERMWVRNKSSVTNLNTLAHISLLAVAIAAITMPGSQSYRKLKSLKRTA
;
A
#
# COMPACT_ATOMS: atom_id res chain seq x y z
N MET A 1 18.82 -4.45 -5.13
CA MET A 1 18.33 -5.85 -5.20
C MET A 1 17.19 -5.88 -6.21
N THR A 2 17.37 -6.50 -7.38
CA THR A 2 16.27 -6.78 -8.30
C THR A 2 15.65 -8.11 -7.88
N THR A 3 14.42 -8.07 -7.38
CA THR A 3 13.63 -9.26 -7.05
C THR A 3 13.30 -10.04 -8.32
N THR A 4 13.34 -11.37 -8.25
CA THR A 4 12.74 -12.22 -9.28
C THR A 4 11.23 -11.99 -9.27
N ALA A 5 10.56 -12.17 -10.42
CA ALA A 5 9.12 -11.87 -10.60
C ALA A 5 8.18 -12.63 -9.65
N GLU A 6 8.69 -13.61 -8.89
CA GLU A 6 7.94 -14.46 -7.96
C GLU A 6 7.84 -13.87 -6.54
N VAL A 7 8.74 -12.96 -6.15
CA VAL A 7 8.76 -12.38 -4.80
C VAL A 7 8.08 -11.02 -4.81
N SER A 8 7.02 -10.85 -4.00
CA SER A 8 6.36 -9.56 -3.86
C SER A 8 7.32 -8.53 -3.26
N ASP A 9 7.46 -7.37 -3.89
CA ASP A 9 8.32 -6.29 -3.35
C ASP A 9 8.00 -5.91 -1.90
N SER A 10 6.76 -6.12 -1.47
CA SER A 10 6.32 -5.91 -0.09
C SER A 10 7.02 -6.80 0.95
N THR A 11 7.54 -7.96 0.57
CA THR A 11 8.28 -8.84 1.49
C THR A 11 9.70 -8.33 1.73
N VAL A 12 10.34 -7.78 0.70
CA VAL A 12 11.72 -7.27 0.77
C VAL A 12 11.79 -5.89 1.43
N ALA A 13 10.68 -5.15 1.44
CA ALA A 13 10.61 -3.82 2.06
C ALA A 13 11.06 -3.82 3.53
N LEU A 14 10.73 -4.87 4.28
CA LEU A 14 11.05 -4.97 5.70
C LEU A 14 12.54 -5.24 5.92
N ASP A 15 13.14 -6.09 5.10
CA ASP A 15 14.58 -6.37 5.13
C ASP A 15 15.36 -5.08 4.81
N ILE A 16 14.94 -4.33 3.78
CA ILE A 16 15.55 -3.04 3.44
C ILE A 16 15.44 -2.04 4.59
N LEU A 17 14.29 -1.98 5.28
CA LEU A 17 14.11 -1.09 6.42
C LEU A 17 15.02 -1.50 7.59
N ALA A 18 15.14 -2.79 7.88
CA ALA A 18 16.02 -3.31 8.92
C ALA A 18 17.50 -3.02 8.62
N ASP A 19 17.94 -3.28 7.39
CA ASP A 19 19.30 -2.97 6.93
C ASP A 19 19.57 -1.46 7.03
N THR A 20 18.58 -0.64 6.63
CA THR A 20 18.68 0.83 6.71
C THR A 20 18.82 1.29 8.15
N HIS A 21 17.99 0.75 9.06
CA HIS A 21 18.06 1.06 10.48
C HIS A 21 19.44 0.77 11.08
N GLY A 22 20.12 -0.27 10.59
CA GLY A 22 21.45 -0.67 11.05
C GLY A 22 22.54 0.39 10.82
N PHE A 23 22.45 1.20 9.77
CA PHE A 23 23.45 2.26 9.48
C PHE A 23 22.90 3.68 9.62
N LEU A 24 21.58 3.86 9.59
CA LEU A 24 20.89 5.14 9.75
C LEU A 24 19.61 4.88 10.54
N SER A 25 19.52 5.40 11.76
CA SER A 25 18.31 5.23 12.57
C SER A 25 17.08 5.78 11.83
N VAL A 26 16.10 4.90 11.64
CA VAL A 26 14.78 5.21 11.06
C VAL A 26 13.67 5.23 12.12
N ALA A 27 14.01 5.46 13.39
CA ALA A 27 13.01 5.69 14.43
C ALA A 27 12.15 6.91 14.10
N GLU A 28 10.87 6.86 14.48
CA GLU A 28 9.84 7.86 14.21
C GLU A 28 9.69 8.24 12.73
N CYS A 29 10.04 7.32 11.81
CA CYS A 29 10.02 7.62 10.39
C CYS A 29 8.61 7.76 9.80
N THR A 30 8.51 8.55 8.74
CA THR A 30 7.36 8.57 7.84
C THR A 30 7.66 7.66 6.64
N PHE A 31 7.13 6.44 6.67
CA PHE A 31 7.31 5.47 5.60
C PHE A 31 6.36 5.72 4.43
N LEU A 32 6.92 6.15 3.30
CA LEU A 32 6.21 6.44 2.05
C LEU A 32 6.38 5.28 1.07
N ALA A 33 5.28 4.70 0.61
CA ALA A 33 5.34 3.65 -0.39
C ALA A 33 4.12 3.62 -1.30
N ASP A 34 4.28 2.97 -2.46
CA ASP A 34 3.21 2.80 -3.43
C ASP A 34 2.11 1.86 -2.91
N LYS A 35 0.94 1.93 -3.55
CA LYS A 35 -0.23 1.07 -3.29
C LYS A 35 0.09 -0.44 -3.27
N GLY A 36 1.16 -0.87 -3.94
CA GLY A 36 1.63 -2.27 -3.92
C GLY A 36 2.12 -2.74 -2.54
N TYR A 37 2.57 -1.82 -1.69
CA TYR A 37 3.06 -2.07 -0.34
C TYR A 37 1.95 -1.99 0.72
N ASP A 38 0.69 -1.90 0.31
CA ASP A 38 -0.46 -1.90 1.22
C ASP A 38 -0.69 -3.32 1.80
N VAL A 39 0.14 -3.71 2.77
CA VAL A 39 0.18 -5.03 3.43
C VAL A 39 0.22 -4.85 4.94
N LYS A 40 -0.67 -5.54 5.68
CA LYS A 40 -0.83 -5.38 7.15
C LYS A 40 0.49 -5.47 7.92
N ASN A 41 1.36 -6.40 7.51
CA ASN A 41 2.64 -6.62 8.17
C ASN A 41 3.55 -5.38 8.16
N ILE A 42 3.58 -4.63 7.05
CA ILE A 42 4.42 -3.42 6.93
C ILE A 42 3.98 -2.36 7.96
N TYR A 43 2.68 -2.09 8.05
CA TYR A 43 2.15 -1.11 9.00
C TYR A 43 2.44 -1.50 10.45
N ASN A 44 2.26 -2.77 10.78
CA ASN A 44 2.52 -3.27 12.12
C ASN A 44 4.00 -3.16 12.49
N GLN A 45 4.90 -3.60 11.60
CA GLN A 45 6.34 -3.55 11.90
C GLN A 45 6.88 -2.13 11.95
N VAL A 46 6.48 -1.25 11.03
CA VAL A 46 6.89 0.16 11.07
C VAL A 46 6.43 0.81 12.38
N LYS A 47 5.19 0.52 12.83
CA LYS A 47 4.68 1.08 14.07
C LYS A 47 5.33 0.49 15.32
N GLN A 48 5.61 -0.82 15.33
CA GLN A 48 6.13 -1.53 16.50
C GLN A 48 7.64 -1.39 16.69
N LEU A 49 8.41 -1.46 15.60
CA LEU A 49 9.87 -1.48 15.66
C LEU A 49 10.47 -0.08 15.58
N TYR A 50 9.82 0.81 14.83
CA TYR A 50 10.36 2.13 14.53
C TYR A 50 9.48 3.26 15.05
N GLU A 51 8.37 2.96 15.72
CA GLU A 51 7.36 3.95 16.18
C GLU A 51 6.81 4.86 15.07
N GLY A 52 7.10 4.51 13.81
CA GLY A 52 6.84 5.32 12.65
C GLY A 52 5.39 5.28 12.19
N GLU A 53 5.12 6.08 11.16
CA GLU A 53 3.84 6.10 10.47
C GLU A 53 3.99 5.65 9.01
N CYS A 54 2.89 5.17 8.42
CA CYS A 54 2.87 4.72 7.03
C CYS A 54 1.94 5.60 6.18
N ILE A 55 2.48 6.18 5.12
CA ILE A 55 1.76 6.97 4.13
C ILE A 55 1.67 6.16 2.83
N ILE A 56 0.74 5.20 2.81
CA ILE A 56 0.55 4.27 1.69
C ILE A 56 -0.93 4.25 1.25
N PRO A 57 -1.23 4.44 -0.04
CA PRO A 57 -2.60 4.44 -0.56
C PRO A 57 -3.25 3.05 -0.42
N LEU A 58 -4.56 3.04 -0.15
CA LEU A 58 -5.29 1.79 0.02
C LEU A 58 -5.42 1.02 -1.31
N ASN A 59 -5.06 -0.25 -1.26
CA ASN A 59 -5.16 -1.19 -2.36
C ASN A 59 -6.58 -1.74 -2.52
N LYS A 60 -7.35 -1.10 -3.40
CA LYS A 60 -8.73 -1.51 -3.75
C LYS A 60 -8.82 -2.80 -4.59
N ARG A 61 -7.71 -3.49 -4.90
CA ARG A 61 -7.77 -4.72 -5.70
C ARG A 61 -8.58 -5.79 -4.95
N ASN A 62 -9.47 -6.48 -5.66
CA ASN A 62 -10.33 -7.54 -5.13
C ASN A 62 -11.24 -7.13 -3.95
N THR A 63 -11.45 -5.83 -3.71
CA THR A 63 -12.34 -5.36 -2.66
C THR A 63 -13.79 -5.55 -3.09
N LYS A 64 -14.54 -6.38 -2.37
CA LYS A 64 -15.99 -6.49 -2.52
C LYS A 64 -16.63 -5.45 -1.62
N ASN A 65 -17.42 -4.54 -2.20
CA ASN A 65 -18.22 -3.57 -1.46
C ASN A 65 -19.67 -4.08 -1.38
N PRO A 66 -20.04 -4.85 -0.35
CA PRO A 66 -21.42 -5.27 -0.19
C PRO A 66 -22.30 -4.03 0.02
N LYS A 67 -23.54 -4.08 -0.48
CA LYS A 67 -24.56 -3.08 -0.11
C LYS A 67 -24.86 -3.23 1.38
N LEU A 68 -24.61 -2.16 2.14
CA LEU A 68 -24.86 -2.06 3.56
C LEU A 68 -25.98 -1.04 3.81
N LEU A 69 -26.80 -1.30 4.82
CA LEU A 69 -27.69 -0.30 5.40
C LEU A 69 -26.88 0.75 6.17
N PRO A 70 -27.45 1.93 6.47
CA PRO A 70 -26.81 2.94 7.33
C PRO A 70 -26.36 2.39 8.68
N GLN A 71 -27.08 1.40 9.20
CA GLN A 71 -26.75 0.69 10.46
C GLN A 71 -25.58 -0.32 10.32
N GLY A 72 -25.04 -0.53 9.12
CA GLY A 72 -23.93 -1.43 8.83
C GLY A 72 -24.32 -2.89 8.53
N ASN A 73 -25.61 -3.23 8.55
CA ASN A 73 -26.07 -4.58 8.20
C ASN A 73 -26.07 -4.78 6.67
N PRO A 74 -25.56 -5.90 6.15
CA PRO A 74 -25.60 -6.18 4.73
C PRO A 74 -27.01 -6.53 4.27
N ILE A 75 -27.28 -6.20 3.01
CA ILE A 75 -28.55 -6.50 2.34
C ILE A 75 -28.36 -7.74 1.46
N CYS A 76 -29.24 -8.73 1.57
CA CYS A 76 -29.19 -9.90 0.71
C CYS A 76 -29.61 -9.57 -0.74
N GLU A 77 -29.50 -10.52 -1.66
CA GLU A 77 -29.90 -10.32 -3.07
C GLU A 77 -31.39 -10.04 -3.24
N ALA A 78 -32.24 -10.57 -2.35
CA ALA A 78 -33.67 -10.24 -2.28
C ALA A 78 -33.98 -8.86 -1.68
N GLY A 79 -32.97 -8.03 -1.37
CA GLY A 79 -33.20 -6.71 -0.77
C GLY A 79 -33.50 -6.72 0.74
N LEU A 80 -33.44 -7.88 1.39
CA LEU A 80 -33.74 -8.01 2.83
C LEU A 80 -32.51 -7.71 3.70
N ALA A 81 -32.74 -7.01 4.81
CA ALA A 81 -31.73 -6.73 5.82
C ALA A 81 -31.30 -8.01 6.54
N MET A 82 -30.02 -8.36 6.49
CA MET A 82 -29.49 -9.54 7.18
C MET A 82 -29.23 -9.25 8.66
N TRP A 83 -29.39 -10.26 9.53
CA TRP A 83 -29.18 -10.13 10.97
C TRP A 83 -27.84 -10.70 11.42
N LYS A 84 -27.24 -10.13 12.47
CA LYS A 84 -25.98 -10.61 13.05
C LYS A 84 -26.19 -11.97 13.70
N ASP A 85 -25.36 -12.95 13.35
CA ASP A 85 -25.45 -14.36 13.79
C ASP A 85 -24.10 -14.83 14.35
N GLY A 86 -23.58 -14.11 15.35
CA GLY A 86 -22.31 -14.43 16.01
C GLY A 86 -21.05 -13.98 15.25
N LYS A 87 -19.89 -14.15 15.91
CA LYS A 87 -18.57 -13.84 15.39
C LYS A 87 -17.69 -15.08 15.45
N PHE A 88 -16.76 -15.19 14.52
CA PHE A 88 -15.70 -16.20 14.61
C PHE A 88 -14.38 -15.59 14.17
N SER A 89 -13.29 -16.12 14.72
CA SER A 89 -11.93 -15.73 14.38
C SER A 89 -11.25 -16.90 13.68
N ASP A 90 -10.70 -16.65 12.49
CA ASP A 90 -9.98 -17.64 11.71
C ASP A 90 -8.79 -16.98 11.00
N LYS A 91 -7.63 -17.64 10.98
CA LYS A 91 -6.39 -17.17 10.32
C LYS A 91 -6.03 -15.70 10.61
N GLY A 92 -6.14 -15.29 11.87
CA GLY A 92 -5.82 -13.92 12.31
C GLY A 92 -6.83 -12.86 11.83
N ARG A 93 -8.06 -13.24 11.46
CA ARG A 93 -9.13 -12.34 11.05
C ARG A 93 -10.40 -12.66 11.82
N THR A 94 -11.01 -11.63 12.41
CA THR A 94 -12.33 -11.75 13.04
C THR A 94 -13.41 -11.39 12.03
N ARG A 95 -14.41 -12.26 11.87
CA ARG A 95 -15.50 -12.08 10.91
C ARG A 95 -16.84 -12.09 11.63
N GLN A 96 -17.65 -11.07 11.37
CA GLN A 96 -19.05 -11.03 11.76
C GLN A 96 -19.87 -11.83 10.76
N LYS A 97 -20.58 -12.84 11.24
CA LYS A 97 -21.55 -13.58 10.43
C LYS A 97 -22.87 -12.83 10.39
N PHE A 98 -23.47 -12.80 9.21
CA PHE A 98 -24.81 -12.29 8.94
C PHE A 98 -25.65 -13.34 8.25
N CYS A 99 -26.87 -13.54 8.73
CA CYS A 99 -27.79 -14.53 8.21
C CYS A 99 -29.05 -13.89 7.64
N CYS A 100 -29.66 -14.61 6.70
CA CYS A 100 -30.95 -14.24 6.13
C CYS A 100 -32.00 -14.11 7.24
N PRO A 101 -32.87 -13.07 7.20
CA PRO A 101 -33.94 -12.92 8.19
C PRO A 101 -34.95 -14.10 8.13
N LEU A 102 -35.12 -14.71 6.96
CA LEU A 102 -36.02 -15.86 6.75
C LEU A 102 -35.39 -17.20 7.20
N LYS A 103 -34.24 -17.18 7.89
CA LYS A 103 -33.48 -18.39 8.26
C LYS A 103 -34.28 -19.40 9.06
N THR A 104 -35.19 -18.92 9.91
CA THR A 104 -36.00 -19.72 10.83
C THR A 104 -37.49 -19.68 10.50
N SER A 105 -37.91 -18.97 9.46
CA SER A 105 -39.32 -18.84 9.07
C SER A 105 -39.71 -20.05 8.22
N PRO A 106 -40.57 -20.98 8.69
CA PRO A 106 -40.92 -22.21 7.96
C PRO A 106 -41.86 -21.98 6.77
N ASP A 107 -42.75 -20.99 6.86
CA ASP A 107 -43.75 -20.71 5.82
C ASP A 107 -43.32 -19.60 4.85
N ALA A 108 -42.17 -18.99 5.09
CA ALA A 108 -41.65 -17.94 4.22
C ALA A 108 -41.11 -18.53 2.91
N ASP A 109 -41.32 -17.82 1.81
CA ASP A 109 -40.66 -18.07 0.55
C ASP A 109 -39.59 -17.02 0.25
N CYS A 110 -38.52 -17.40 -0.44
CA CYS A 110 -37.42 -16.49 -0.74
C CYS A 110 -37.71 -15.70 -2.02
N PRO A 111 -37.81 -14.35 -1.98
CA PRO A 111 -38.16 -13.57 -3.16
C PRO A 111 -37.15 -13.66 -4.32
N CYS A 112 -35.90 -14.04 -4.02
CA CYS A 112 -34.85 -14.20 -5.03
C CYS A 112 -34.52 -15.67 -5.32
N HIS A 113 -35.37 -16.60 -4.88
CA HIS A 113 -35.21 -18.06 -5.03
C HIS A 113 -33.79 -18.58 -4.78
N HIS A 114 -33.13 -18.08 -3.74
CA HIS A 114 -31.72 -18.38 -3.51
C HIS A 114 -31.51 -19.87 -3.19
N LYS A 115 -30.56 -20.55 -3.86
CA LYS A 115 -30.29 -21.99 -3.69
C LYS A 115 -30.14 -22.47 -2.24
N ASN A 116 -29.47 -21.67 -1.40
CA ASN A 116 -29.29 -22.01 0.02
C ASN A 116 -30.59 -21.94 0.84
N PHE A 117 -31.68 -21.39 0.30
CA PHE A 117 -32.99 -21.37 0.93
C PHE A 117 -33.73 -22.70 0.76
N TYR A 118 -33.65 -23.33 -0.43
CA TYR A 118 -34.28 -24.62 -0.71
C TYR A 118 -33.32 -25.81 -0.51
N ASN A 119 -32.46 -25.73 0.50
CA ASN A 119 -31.43 -26.74 0.76
C ASN A 119 -31.92 -27.93 1.62
N GLY A 120 -33.22 -28.00 1.94
CA GLY A 120 -33.81 -29.04 2.80
C GLY A 120 -33.38 -28.99 4.28
N LYS A 121 -32.66 -27.95 4.72
CA LYS A 121 -32.19 -27.83 6.11
C LYS A 121 -33.11 -26.94 6.94
N LYS A 122 -33.19 -27.22 8.25
CA LYS A 122 -33.92 -26.39 9.23
C LYS A 122 -33.45 -24.92 9.23
N TYR A 123 -32.15 -24.69 9.11
CA TYR A 123 -31.57 -23.34 8.96
C TYR A 123 -31.25 -23.08 7.49
N ARG A 124 -32.03 -22.21 6.88
CA ARG A 124 -32.00 -21.95 5.44
C ARG A 124 -31.64 -20.50 5.10
N GLY A 125 -31.36 -20.26 3.83
CA GLY A 125 -31.10 -18.92 3.28
C GLY A 125 -29.63 -18.55 3.16
N CYS A 126 -29.38 -17.33 2.68
CA CYS A 126 -28.04 -16.83 2.43
C CYS A 126 -27.31 -16.44 3.73
N THR A 127 -25.98 -16.60 3.71
CA THR A 127 -25.09 -16.16 4.78
C THR A 127 -24.02 -15.26 4.17
N ARG A 128 -23.71 -14.16 4.86
CA ARG A 128 -22.62 -13.25 4.48
C ARG A 128 -21.72 -13.04 5.67
N TYR A 129 -20.47 -12.66 5.37
CA TYR A 129 -19.45 -12.42 6.36
C TYR A 129 -18.81 -11.08 6.09
N ILE A 130 -18.74 -10.22 7.11
CA ILE A 130 -18.02 -8.96 7.05
C ILE A 130 -16.83 -9.10 7.99
N THR A 131 -15.63 -8.82 7.48
CA THR A 131 -14.42 -8.77 8.30
C THR A 131 -14.50 -7.56 9.22
N ILE A 132 -14.35 -7.78 10.52
CA ILE A 132 -14.24 -6.69 11.48
C ILE A 132 -12.83 -6.12 11.33
N PRO A 133 -12.69 -4.81 11.04
CA PRO A 133 -11.39 -4.21 10.84
C PRO A 133 -10.62 -4.16 12.16
N ASP A 134 -9.49 -4.83 12.19
CA ASP A 134 -8.47 -4.80 13.25
C ASP A 134 -7.09 -4.59 12.60
N ASP A 135 -7.04 -3.61 11.69
CA ASP A 135 -5.87 -3.36 10.86
C ASP A 135 -5.54 -1.87 10.92
N LEU A 136 -4.31 -1.57 11.34
CA LEU A 136 -3.76 -0.22 11.37
C LEU A 136 -3.91 0.47 10.01
N ARG A 137 -3.88 -0.29 8.91
CA ARG A 137 -4.16 0.19 7.56
C ARG A 137 -5.44 0.99 7.45
N LEU A 138 -6.50 0.55 8.13
CA LEU A 138 -7.84 1.09 7.96
C LEU A 138 -8.10 2.30 8.86
N LEU A 139 -7.24 2.53 9.87
CA LEU A 139 -7.32 3.67 10.77
C LEU A 139 -6.79 4.97 10.14
N LEU A 140 -6.00 4.87 9.07
CA LEU A 140 -5.40 6.04 8.42
C LEU A 140 -6.41 6.84 7.59
N ASP A 141 -6.55 8.13 7.92
CA ASP A 141 -7.29 9.07 7.10
C ASP A 141 -6.50 9.50 5.86
N ARG A 142 -6.75 8.79 4.76
CA ARG A 142 -6.15 9.05 3.45
C ARG A 142 -6.76 10.24 2.71
N ASN A 143 -7.90 10.76 3.17
CA ASN A 143 -8.53 11.94 2.59
C ASN A 143 -7.98 13.24 3.18
N SER A 144 -7.34 13.15 4.35
CA SER A 144 -6.68 14.26 5.02
C SER A 144 -5.72 15.03 4.11
N ARG A 145 -5.61 16.34 4.38
CA ARG A 145 -4.64 17.20 3.69
C ARG A 145 -3.21 16.78 4.00
N TYR A 146 -2.95 16.33 5.23
CA TYR A 146 -1.67 15.79 5.67
C TYR A 146 -1.24 14.63 4.77
N PHE A 147 -2.06 13.59 4.67
CA PHE A 147 -1.75 12.41 3.86
C PHE A 147 -1.44 12.77 2.40
N LYS A 148 -2.29 13.62 1.78
CA LYS A 148 -2.10 14.02 0.38
C LYS A 148 -0.81 14.81 0.16
N ARG A 149 -0.48 15.72 1.07
CA ARG A 149 0.75 16.54 1.00
C ARG A 149 1.99 15.67 1.22
N THR A 150 1.97 14.78 2.19
CA THR A 150 3.11 13.91 2.48
C THR A 150 3.31 12.90 1.36
N TYR A 151 2.23 12.29 0.85
CA TYR A 151 2.29 11.32 -0.24
C TYR A 151 2.80 11.93 -1.56
N SER A 152 2.56 13.22 -1.84
CA SER A 152 3.07 13.86 -3.05
C SER A 152 4.61 13.96 -3.09
N LEU A 153 5.27 13.92 -1.94
CA LEU A 153 6.74 13.93 -1.83
C LEU A 153 7.40 12.71 -2.48
N ARG A 154 6.66 11.60 -2.67
CA ARG A 154 7.14 10.41 -3.40
C ARG A 154 7.65 10.75 -4.81
N THR A 155 7.08 11.78 -5.45
CA THR A 155 7.52 12.21 -6.78
C THR A 155 8.97 12.71 -6.80
N GLU A 156 9.52 13.13 -5.65
CA GLU A 156 10.93 13.49 -5.54
C GLU A 156 11.86 12.28 -5.72
N CYS A 157 11.46 11.09 -5.23
CA CYS A 157 12.20 9.85 -5.47
C CYS A 157 12.23 9.50 -6.97
N GLU A 158 11.13 9.70 -7.70
CA GLU A 158 11.08 9.47 -9.14
C GLU A 158 11.97 10.46 -9.91
N ARG A 159 11.95 11.75 -9.51
CA ARG A 159 12.83 12.78 -10.07
C ARG A 159 14.30 12.46 -9.80
N TYR A 160 14.62 12.03 -8.59
CA TYR A 160 15.97 11.60 -8.23
C TYR A 160 16.43 10.44 -9.10
N ASN A 161 15.62 9.38 -9.21
CA ASN A 161 15.93 8.20 -10.02
C ASN A 161 16.10 8.57 -11.50
N SER A 162 15.28 9.49 -12.04
CA SER A 162 15.43 9.99 -13.40
C SER A 162 16.77 10.72 -13.61
N ARG A 163 17.17 11.58 -12.67
CA ARG A 163 18.47 12.27 -12.72
C ARG A 163 19.63 11.29 -12.60
N PHE A 164 19.51 10.30 -11.71
CA PHE A 164 20.50 9.25 -11.53
C PHE A 164 20.71 8.43 -12.81
N LYS A 165 19.63 7.98 -13.45
CA LYS A 165 19.66 7.33 -14.77
C LYS A 165 20.34 8.21 -15.82
N GLY A 166 20.08 9.51 -15.78
CA GLY A 166 20.70 10.51 -16.66
C GLY A 166 22.24 10.60 -16.55
N THR A 167 22.86 10.07 -15.49
CA THR A 167 24.33 10.03 -15.36
C THR A 167 24.97 8.83 -16.08
N GLY A 168 24.20 8.03 -16.82
CA GLY A 168 24.71 6.92 -17.64
C GLY A 168 24.86 5.60 -16.89
N GLN A 169 24.35 5.51 -15.66
CA GLN A 169 24.48 4.31 -14.80
C GLN A 169 23.65 3.11 -15.30
N GLU A 170 22.70 3.32 -16.22
CA GLU A 170 21.90 2.22 -16.80
C GLU A 170 22.73 1.30 -17.72
N ARG A 171 23.82 1.83 -18.31
CA ARG A 171 24.75 1.07 -19.17
C ARG A 171 26.18 1.51 -18.90
N MET A 172 26.74 0.98 -17.82
CA MET A 172 28.11 1.24 -17.41
C MET A 172 29.13 0.47 -18.26
N TRP A 173 30.11 1.17 -18.82
CA TRP A 173 31.23 0.60 -19.59
C TRP A 173 32.43 0.30 -18.68
N VAL A 174 32.21 -0.50 -17.63
CA VAL A 174 33.25 -0.95 -16.69
C VAL A 174 33.23 -2.45 -16.53
N ARG A 175 34.41 -3.05 -16.32
CA ARG A 175 34.63 -4.50 -16.41
C ARG A 175 34.46 -5.26 -15.09
N ASN A 176 34.37 -4.57 -13.95
CA ASN A 176 34.28 -5.22 -12.63
C ASN A 176 33.26 -4.53 -11.71
N LYS A 177 32.79 -5.28 -10.70
CA LYS A 177 31.76 -4.85 -9.74
C LYS A 177 32.22 -3.65 -8.89
N SER A 178 33.48 -3.63 -8.46
CA SER A 178 34.01 -2.56 -7.61
C SER A 178 33.98 -1.20 -8.31
N SER A 179 34.36 -1.16 -9.59
CA SER A 179 34.29 0.04 -10.43
C SER A 179 32.84 0.51 -10.61
N VAL A 180 31.90 -0.43 -10.83
CA VAL A 180 30.46 -0.13 -10.89
C VAL A 180 29.97 0.50 -9.59
N THR A 181 30.32 -0.09 -8.44
CA THR A 181 29.94 0.44 -7.12
C THR A 181 30.51 1.84 -6.90
N ASN A 182 31.79 2.06 -7.21
CA ASN A 182 32.42 3.37 -7.05
C ASN A 182 31.77 4.45 -7.93
N LEU A 183 31.46 4.13 -9.19
CA LEU A 183 30.76 5.06 -10.09
C LEU A 183 29.35 5.41 -9.58
N ASN A 184 28.60 4.41 -9.09
CA ASN A 184 27.31 4.65 -8.46
C ASN A 184 27.42 5.57 -7.25
N THR A 185 28.38 5.31 -6.36
CA THR A 185 28.63 6.15 -5.18
C THR A 185 28.95 7.59 -5.57
N LEU A 186 29.83 7.81 -6.55
CA LEU A 186 30.17 9.14 -7.05
C LEU A 186 28.96 9.85 -7.65
N ALA A 187 28.11 9.14 -8.39
CA ALA A 187 26.88 9.69 -8.95
C ALA A 187 25.90 10.11 -7.84
N HIS A 188 25.72 9.29 -6.80
CA HIS A 188 24.87 9.62 -5.66
C HIS A 188 25.39 10.87 -4.91
N ILE A 189 26.69 10.93 -4.62
CA ILE A 189 27.34 12.09 -3.98
C ILE A 189 27.16 13.35 -4.84
N SER A 190 27.38 13.25 -6.15
CA SER A 190 27.26 14.38 -7.08
C SER A 190 25.82 14.92 -7.12
N LEU A 191 24.82 14.05 -7.16
CA LEU A 191 23.41 14.46 -7.12
C LEU A 191 23.04 15.13 -5.81
N LEU A 192 23.54 14.61 -4.69
CA LEU A 192 23.33 15.21 -3.37
C LEU A 192 23.98 16.59 -3.29
N ALA A 193 25.21 16.74 -3.79
CA ALA A 193 25.91 18.03 -3.85
C ALA A 193 25.13 19.05 -4.68
N VAL A 194 24.59 18.66 -5.83
CA VAL A 194 23.73 19.53 -6.67
C VAL A 194 22.44 19.92 -5.93
N ALA A 195 21.83 18.99 -5.19
CA ALA A 195 20.63 19.28 -4.41
C ALA A 195 20.91 20.28 -3.27
N ILE A 196 22.02 20.10 -2.54
CA ILE A 196 22.47 21.02 -1.49
C ILE A 196 22.76 22.40 -2.10
N ALA A 197 23.53 22.46 -3.18
CA ALA A 197 23.85 23.72 -3.86
C ALA A 197 22.60 24.47 -4.34
N ALA A 198 21.58 23.76 -4.83
CA ALA A 198 20.31 24.37 -5.24
C ALA A 198 19.51 24.97 -4.07
N ILE A 199 19.68 24.44 -2.85
CA ILE A 199 19.05 24.97 -1.63
C ILE A 199 19.85 26.13 -1.05
N THR A 200 21.18 26.01 -1.02
CA THR A 200 22.08 27.00 -0.40
C THR A 200 22.36 28.21 -1.30
N MET A 201 22.18 28.09 -2.62
CA MET A 201 22.33 29.20 -3.57
C MET A 201 20.97 29.59 -4.20
N PRO A 202 20.05 30.20 -3.43
CA PRO A 202 18.80 30.70 -3.96
C PRO A 202 19.07 31.94 -4.83
N GLY A 203 19.26 31.76 -6.14
CA GLY A 203 19.22 32.91 -7.06
C GLY A 203 20.06 32.90 -8.34
N SER A 204 20.86 31.88 -8.64
CA SER A 204 21.73 31.97 -9.83
C SER A 204 21.76 30.65 -10.61
N GLN A 205 21.12 30.69 -11.78
CA GLN A 205 21.23 29.74 -12.87
C GLN A 205 20.37 28.46 -12.76
N SER A 206 19.15 28.60 -13.26
CA SER A 206 18.40 27.50 -13.84
C SER A 206 19.14 26.98 -15.09
N TYR A 207 20.05 26.02 -14.94
CA TYR A 207 20.57 25.23 -16.07
C TYR A 207 19.52 24.22 -16.56
N ARG A 208 18.35 24.72 -16.94
CA ARG A 208 17.34 23.95 -17.68
C ARG A 208 17.79 23.88 -19.14
N LYS A 209 18.70 22.93 -19.45
CA LYS A 209 18.77 22.15 -20.71
C LYS A 209 20.19 21.64 -20.98
N LEU A 210 20.48 20.40 -20.57
CA LEU A 210 21.53 19.59 -21.21
C LEU A 210 21.29 19.42 -22.73
N LYS A 211 20.03 19.59 -23.19
CA LYS A 211 19.66 19.52 -24.62
C LYS A 211 20.22 20.67 -25.48
N SER A 212 20.54 21.85 -24.94
CA SER A 212 21.11 22.94 -25.74
C SER A 212 22.63 22.85 -25.85
N LEU A 213 23.31 22.36 -24.80
CA LEU A 213 24.76 22.15 -24.80
C LEU A 213 25.22 21.08 -25.82
N LYS A 214 24.37 20.08 -26.11
CA LYS A 214 24.67 19.05 -27.12
C LYS A 214 24.39 19.48 -28.57
N ARG A 215 23.97 20.73 -28.82
CA ARG A 215 23.79 21.28 -30.18
C ARG A 215 24.95 22.17 -30.63
N THR A 216 25.95 22.39 -29.78
CA THR A 216 27.13 23.24 -30.05
C THR A 216 28.42 22.44 -30.13
N ALA A 217 28.35 21.15 -30.47
CA ALA A 217 29.50 20.30 -30.79
C ALA A 217 29.22 19.57 -32.10
#